data_AF-A0A4S8SQ63-F1
#
_entry.id   AF-A0A4S8SQ63-F1
#
_cell.length_a   1.000
_cell.length_b   1.000
_cell.length_c   1.000
_cell.angle_alpha   90.00
_cell.angle_beta   90.00
_cell.angle_gamma   90.00
#
_symmetry.space_group_name_H-M   'P 1'
#
loop_
_entity.id
_entity.type
_entity.pdbx_description
1 polymer ?
#
loop_
_entity_poly.entity_id
_entity_poly.type
_entity_poly.pdbx_seq_one_letter_code
_entity_poly.pdbx_strand_id
1 'polypeptide(L)'
;MTVGLQFMSDLHLERFEYKYDVSPAASHLALVGDIGRFCDYDDYAGFLKKQCQTFDQVLLVAGNNEFYGSSRHEGLDAAKRLAQDPTLQGKLVFLNRTRIDLTGSNITVLGCTLHSHIEPGHAQLNKDFERIRNWTVKDHNMEHELDVEWLRNLHRVWTGSLGISGILISSSA
;
A
#
# COMPACT_ATOMS: atom_id res chain seq x y z
N MET A 1 9.31 20.29 -14.62
CA MET A 1 9.76 18.91 -14.32
C MET A 1 8.67 17.97 -14.79
N THR A 2 9.03 16.87 -15.44
CA THR A 2 8.05 15.85 -15.88
C THR A 2 7.57 15.08 -14.66
N VAL A 3 6.26 14.96 -14.46
CA VAL A 3 5.73 14.12 -13.38
C VAL A 3 5.96 12.65 -13.74
N GLY A 4 6.53 11.90 -12.80
CA GLY A 4 6.77 10.47 -12.94
C GLY A 4 6.53 9.75 -11.61
N LEU A 5 6.26 8.45 -11.71
CA LEU A 5 6.03 7.57 -10.57
C LEU A 5 7.09 6.46 -10.56
N GLN A 6 7.89 6.41 -9.50
CA GLN A 6 8.85 5.34 -9.23
C GLN A 6 8.18 4.27 -8.36
N PHE A 7 8.42 2.99 -8.65
CA PHE A 7 7.82 1.87 -7.92
C PHE A 7 8.90 1.11 -7.14
N MET A 8 8.57 0.71 -5.91
CA MET A 8 9.36 -0.24 -5.10
C MET A 8 8.42 -1.16 -4.33
N SER A 9 8.79 -2.42 -4.19
CA SER A 9 8.09 -3.44 -3.40
C SER A 9 9.10 -4.38 -2.77
N ASP A 10 8.66 -5.25 -1.86
CA ASP A 10 9.44 -6.38 -1.34
C ASP A 10 10.81 -5.98 -0.74
N LEU A 11 10.88 -4.79 -0.13
CA LEU A 11 12.11 -4.30 0.50
C LEU A 11 12.44 -5.06 1.79
N HIS A 12 11.41 -5.58 2.48
CA HIS A 12 11.53 -6.34 3.73
C HIS A 12 12.47 -5.68 4.76
N LEU A 13 12.25 -4.40 5.02
CA LEU A 13 13.10 -3.56 5.87
C LEU A 13 13.18 -4.04 7.32
N GLU A 14 12.21 -4.86 7.77
CA GLU A 14 12.27 -5.53 9.08
C GLU A 14 13.49 -6.45 9.21
N ARG A 15 14.12 -6.83 8.10
CA ARG A 15 15.33 -7.64 8.04
C ARG A 15 16.63 -6.83 7.96
N PHE A 16 16.52 -5.51 7.75
CA PHE A 16 17.64 -4.61 7.48
C PHE A 16 17.59 -3.33 8.32
N GLU A 17 16.95 -3.37 9.49
CA GLU A 17 16.85 -2.25 10.44
C GLU A 17 16.33 -0.95 9.82
N TYR A 18 15.48 -1.03 8.79
CA TYR A 18 14.95 0.14 8.08
C TYR A 18 16.01 1.09 7.51
N LYS A 19 17.23 0.58 7.30
CA LYS A 19 18.35 1.31 6.67
C LYS A 19 18.37 1.01 5.18
N TYR A 20 17.56 1.71 4.41
CA TYR A 20 17.57 1.64 2.96
C TYR A 20 17.45 3.03 2.32
N ASP A 21 18.31 3.29 1.34
CA ASP A 21 18.37 4.54 0.62
C ASP A 21 17.70 4.41 -0.74
N VAL A 22 16.48 4.93 -0.84
CA VAL A 22 15.78 5.05 -2.12
C VAL A 22 16.39 6.20 -2.91
N SER A 23 17.08 5.86 -4.01
CA SER A 23 17.56 6.88 -4.95
C SER A 23 16.40 7.38 -5.81
N PRO A 24 16.12 8.69 -5.85
CA PRO A 24 15.00 9.24 -6.61
C PRO A 24 15.27 9.17 -8.11
N ALA A 25 14.37 8.49 -8.83
CA ALA A 25 14.31 8.42 -10.29
C ALA A 25 13.08 9.13 -10.87
N ALA A 26 12.17 9.59 -10.00
CA ALA A 26 10.94 10.30 -10.36
C ALA A 26 10.51 11.25 -9.23
N SER A 27 9.50 12.08 -9.47
CA SER A 27 8.98 13.02 -8.46
C SER A 27 8.10 12.34 -7.40
N HIS A 28 7.44 11.24 -7.73
CA HIS A 28 6.56 10.50 -6.83
C HIS A 28 7.08 9.08 -6.61
N LEU A 29 6.82 8.53 -5.43
CA LEU A 29 7.21 7.16 -5.05
C LEU A 29 5.97 6.33 -4.72
N ALA A 30 5.85 5.14 -5.28
CA ALA A 30 4.90 4.11 -4.90
C ALA A 30 5.64 2.97 -4.20
N LEU A 31 5.32 2.77 -2.92
CA LEU A 31 5.75 1.66 -2.09
C LEU A 31 4.63 0.61 -2.09
N VAL A 32 4.83 -0.52 -2.76
CA VAL A 32 3.77 -1.42 -3.21
C VAL A 32 3.87 -2.80 -2.54
N GLY A 33 3.74 -2.79 -1.22
CA GLY A 33 3.71 -3.99 -0.39
C GLY A 33 5.09 -4.54 0.00
N ASP A 34 5.09 -5.23 1.14
CA ASP A 34 6.23 -5.93 1.71
C ASP A 34 7.48 -5.05 1.89
N ILE A 35 7.22 -3.80 2.30
CA ILE A 35 8.23 -2.82 2.65
C ILE A 35 8.77 -3.09 4.05
N GLY A 36 7.91 -3.46 5.00
CA GLY A 36 8.29 -3.69 6.39
C GLY A 36 7.11 -4.17 7.22
N ARG A 37 7.07 -3.81 8.51
CA ARG A 37 5.98 -4.14 9.43
C ARG A 37 5.46 -2.91 10.14
N PHE A 38 4.14 -2.73 10.20
CA PHE A 38 3.54 -1.60 10.91
C PHE A 38 3.72 -1.66 12.43
N CYS A 39 3.99 -2.84 13.00
CA CYS A 39 4.29 -2.96 14.42
C CYS A 39 5.69 -2.43 14.78
N ASP A 40 6.59 -2.28 13.82
CA ASP A 40 7.89 -1.60 13.98
C ASP A 40 7.70 -0.08 13.77
N TYR A 41 6.72 0.50 14.48
CA TYR A 41 6.11 1.78 14.10
C TYR A 41 7.13 2.92 13.93
N ASP A 42 8.03 3.11 14.91
CA ASP A 42 8.96 4.24 14.92
C ASP A 42 9.99 4.15 13.79
N ASP A 43 10.51 2.95 13.53
CA ASP A 43 11.47 2.71 12.45
C ASP A 43 10.81 2.84 11.07
N TYR A 44 9.60 2.28 10.92
CA TYR A 44 8.80 2.42 9.71
C TYR A 44 8.46 3.89 9.43
N ALA A 45 8.05 4.63 10.45
CA ALA A 45 7.79 6.08 10.36
C ALA A 45 9.05 6.86 9.97
N GLY A 46 10.20 6.52 10.56
CA GLY A 46 11.49 7.11 10.22
C GLY A 46 11.87 6.92 8.75
N PHE A 47 11.67 5.70 8.22
CA PHE A 47 11.87 5.40 6.81
C PHE A 47 10.94 6.23 5.91
N LEU A 48 9.63 6.25 6.20
CA LEU A 48 8.65 7.02 5.42
C LEU A 48 8.93 8.51 5.43
N LYS A 49 9.38 9.05 6.57
CA LYS A 49 9.75 10.46 6.73
C LYS A 49 10.87 10.86 5.78
N LYS A 50 11.90 10.02 5.65
CA LYS A 50 12.99 10.23 4.69
C LYS A 50 12.47 10.27 3.25
N GLN A 51 11.52 9.41 2.91
CA GLN A 51 10.92 9.41 1.57
C GLN A 51 10.06 10.65 1.33
N CYS A 52 9.24 11.07 2.30
CA CYS A 52 8.42 12.28 2.19
C CYS A 52 9.27 13.58 2.12
N GLN A 53 10.50 13.56 2.65
CA GLN A 53 11.45 14.65 2.47
C GLN A 53 12.05 14.71 1.06
N THR A 54 12.09 13.57 0.35
CA THR A 54 12.75 13.42 -0.96
C THR A 54 11.76 13.55 -2.12
N PHE A 55 10.58 12.96 -2.00
CA PHE A 55 9.55 12.91 -3.04
C PHE A 55 8.45 13.96 -2.82
N ASP A 56 7.77 14.33 -3.89
CA ASP A 56 6.61 15.24 -3.85
C ASP A 56 5.41 14.57 -3.16
N GLN A 57 5.22 13.27 -3.42
CA GLN A 57 4.22 12.42 -2.78
C GLN A 57 4.75 10.98 -2.66
N VAL A 58 4.38 10.31 -1.57
CA VAL A 58 4.67 8.90 -1.33
C VAL A 58 3.36 8.15 -1.20
N LEU A 59 3.12 7.20 -2.10
CA LEU A 59 1.96 6.32 -2.11
C LEU A 59 2.35 5.00 -1.45
N LEU A 60 1.55 4.51 -0.51
CA LEU A 60 1.81 3.27 0.21
C LEU A 60 0.65 2.29 0.05
N VAL A 61 0.91 1.12 -0.53
CA VAL A 61 0.02 -0.05 -0.48
C VAL A 61 0.65 -1.06 0.48
N ALA A 62 -0.13 -1.61 1.40
CA ALA A 62 0.33 -2.64 2.33
C ALA A 62 0.21 -4.03 1.70
N GLY A 63 1.26 -4.83 1.80
CA GLY A 63 1.28 -6.27 1.58
C GLY A 63 0.96 -7.03 2.87
N ASN A 64 1.25 -8.32 2.89
CA ASN A 64 1.05 -9.18 4.07
C ASN A 64 2.04 -8.84 5.18
N ASN A 65 3.30 -8.56 4.84
CA ASN A 65 4.34 -8.31 5.85
C ASN A 65 4.02 -7.11 6.72
N GLU A 66 3.38 -6.07 6.16
CA GLU A 66 2.98 -4.89 6.93
C GLU A 66 2.14 -5.24 8.17
N PHE A 67 1.38 -6.34 8.12
CA PHE A 67 0.51 -6.78 9.21
C PHE A 67 1.15 -7.81 10.15
N TYR A 68 2.35 -8.32 9.85
CA TYR A 68 2.99 -9.35 10.66
C TYR A 68 3.28 -8.88 12.08
N GLY A 69 3.02 -9.75 13.06
CA GLY A 69 3.18 -9.43 14.48
C GLY A 69 2.06 -8.55 15.05
N SER A 70 1.05 -8.22 14.26
CA SER A 70 -0.13 -7.45 14.67
C SER A 70 -1.41 -8.08 14.12
N SER A 71 -2.57 -7.60 14.56
CA SER A 71 -3.83 -7.88 13.87
C SER A 71 -3.99 -6.93 12.67
N ARG A 72 -4.83 -7.32 11.70
CA ARG A 72 -5.15 -6.44 10.56
C ARG A 72 -5.67 -5.06 11.00
N HIS A 73 -6.49 -5.03 12.05
CA HIS A 73 -7.06 -3.80 12.58
C HIS A 73 -5.97 -2.85 13.12
N GLU A 74 -5.06 -3.34 13.95
CA GLU A 74 -3.98 -2.53 14.51
C GLU A 74 -3.02 -2.02 13.43
N GLY A 75 -2.71 -2.86 12.43
CA GLY A 75 -1.89 -2.43 11.29
C GLY A 75 -2.57 -1.33 10.47
N LEU A 76 -3.87 -1.44 10.21
CA LEU A 76 -4.63 -0.38 9.53
C LEU A 76 -4.67 0.91 10.35
N ASP A 77 -4.79 0.82 11.67
CA ASP A 77 -4.77 2.00 12.54
C ASP A 77 -3.37 2.62 12.65
N ALA A 78 -2.30 1.82 12.58
CA ALA A 78 -0.94 2.32 12.42
C ALA A 78 -0.76 3.05 11.08
N ALA A 79 -1.21 2.46 9.96
CA ALA A 79 -1.13 3.09 8.64
C ALA A 79 -1.91 4.42 8.58
N LYS A 80 -3.10 4.49 9.19
CA LYS A 80 -3.87 5.75 9.31
C LYS A 80 -3.12 6.80 10.12
N ARG A 81 -2.52 6.41 11.26
CA ARG A 81 -1.71 7.32 12.09
C ARG A 81 -0.51 7.86 11.31
N LEU A 82 0.17 7.02 10.54
CA LEU A 82 1.26 7.44 9.65
C LEU A 82 0.77 8.46 8.61
N ALA A 83 -0.33 8.18 7.92
CA ALA A 83 -0.89 9.09 6.91
C ALA A 83 -1.34 10.46 7.49
N GLN A 84 -1.63 10.50 8.79
CA GLN A 84 -2.02 11.71 9.52
C GLN A 84 -0.85 12.36 10.27
N ASP A 85 0.35 11.79 10.21
CA ASP A 85 1.51 12.29 10.93
C ASP A 85 1.97 13.63 10.31
N PRO A 86 1.93 14.75 11.08
CA PRO A 86 2.29 16.07 10.57
C PRO A 86 3.76 16.16 10.16
N THR A 87 4.63 15.29 10.68
CA THR A 87 6.06 15.25 10.32
C THR A 87 6.29 14.73 8.90
N LEU A 88 5.30 14.06 8.30
CA LEU A 88 5.29 13.63 6.90
C LEU A 88 4.72 14.69 5.94
N GLN A 89 4.39 15.88 6.44
CA GLN A 89 4.02 17.06 5.64
C GLN A 89 2.82 16.85 4.71
N GLY A 90 1.92 15.91 5.05
CA GLY A 90 0.77 15.56 4.21
C GLY A 90 1.14 14.90 2.88
N LYS A 91 2.37 14.40 2.72
CA LYS A 91 2.87 13.80 1.48
C LYS A 91 2.66 12.28 1.39
N LEU A 92 2.40 11.62 2.52
CA LEU A 92 2.09 10.19 2.54
C LEU A 92 0.60 9.96 2.26
N VAL A 93 0.31 9.07 1.32
CA VAL A 93 -1.05 8.61 1.03
C VAL A 93 -1.09 7.10 1.16
N PHE A 94 -1.82 6.60 2.16
CA PHE A 94 -2.08 5.18 2.30
C PHE A 94 -3.22 4.75 1.36
N LEU A 95 -2.92 3.82 0.47
CA LEU A 95 -3.81 3.32 -0.55
C LEU A 95 -4.45 2.00 -0.10
N ASN A 96 -5.63 2.10 0.50
CA ASN A 96 -6.44 0.96 0.90
C ASN A 96 -7.88 1.17 0.41
N ARG A 97 -8.15 0.72 -0.82
CA ARG A 97 -9.36 1.07 -1.58
C ARG A 97 -9.47 2.59 -1.74
N THR A 98 -8.36 3.20 -2.16
CA THR A 98 -8.22 4.65 -2.27
C THR A 98 -7.98 5.07 -3.72
N ARG A 99 -8.63 6.15 -4.12
CA ARG A 99 -8.39 6.86 -5.38
C ARG A 99 -7.70 8.18 -5.09
N ILE A 100 -6.66 8.50 -5.84
CA ILE A 100 -5.99 9.80 -5.79
C ILE A 100 -5.59 10.26 -7.19
N ASP A 101 -5.69 11.57 -7.43
CA ASP A 101 -5.10 12.20 -8.60
C ASP A 101 -3.69 12.67 -8.23
N LEU A 102 -2.70 12.19 -8.99
CA LEU A 102 -1.28 12.39 -8.70
C LEU A 102 -0.91 13.87 -8.90
N THR A 103 -0.31 14.47 -7.89
CA THR A 103 -0.10 15.92 -7.83
C THR A 103 0.70 16.44 -9.02
N GLY A 104 0.19 17.47 -9.70
CA GLY A 104 0.84 18.07 -10.86
C GLY A 104 0.70 17.27 -12.17
N SER A 105 -0.19 16.27 -12.23
CA SER A 105 -0.42 15.47 -13.44
C SER A 105 -1.90 15.21 -13.71
N ASN A 106 -2.20 14.61 -14.87
CA ASN A 106 -3.51 14.04 -15.23
C ASN A 106 -3.59 12.53 -14.97
N ILE A 107 -2.76 12.01 -14.06
CA ILE A 107 -2.72 10.60 -13.70
C ILE A 107 -3.61 10.38 -12.48
N THR A 108 -4.55 9.44 -12.58
CA THR A 108 -5.30 8.92 -11.44
C THR A 108 -4.70 7.58 -11.02
N VAL A 109 -4.43 7.43 -9.73
CA VAL A 109 -3.99 6.18 -9.11
C VAL A 109 -5.13 5.59 -8.30
N LEU A 110 -5.41 4.31 -8.54
CA LEU A 110 -6.26 3.47 -7.71
C LEU A 110 -5.35 2.50 -6.96
N GLY A 111 -5.52 2.37 -5.64
CA GLY A 111 -4.77 1.37 -4.90
C GLY A 111 -5.54 0.69 -3.78
N CYS A 112 -5.30 -0.62 -3.69
CA CYS A 112 -5.75 -1.53 -2.64
C CYS A 112 -4.73 -2.66 -2.51
N THR A 113 -4.76 -3.41 -1.42
CA THR A 113 -3.89 -4.59 -1.30
C THR A 113 -4.22 -5.60 -2.39
N LEU A 114 -5.50 -5.98 -2.56
CA LEU A 114 -5.95 -7.03 -3.48
C LEU A 114 -5.31 -8.39 -3.17
N HIS A 115 -5.66 -8.92 -2.00
CA HIS A 115 -5.32 -10.28 -1.57
C HIS A 115 -5.70 -11.32 -2.63
N SER A 116 -4.97 -12.41 -2.72
CA SER A 116 -5.32 -13.53 -3.61
C SER A 116 -6.56 -14.27 -3.12
N HIS A 117 -7.45 -14.72 -4.00
CA HIS A 117 -8.55 -15.59 -3.57
C HIS A 117 -8.02 -16.98 -3.21
N ILE A 118 -8.32 -17.46 -2.00
CA ILE A 118 -7.95 -18.80 -1.54
C ILE A 118 -9.14 -19.75 -1.74
N GLU A 119 -9.02 -20.66 -2.68
CA GLU A 119 -10.03 -21.70 -2.91
C GLU A 119 -10.15 -22.67 -1.72
N PRO A 120 -11.35 -23.22 -1.47
CA PRO A 120 -11.52 -24.31 -0.52
C PRO A 120 -10.52 -25.45 -0.78
N GLY A 121 -9.91 -25.98 0.27
CA GLY A 121 -8.90 -27.05 0.17
C GLY A 121 -7.46 -26.59 -0.12
N HIS A 122 -7.25 -25.32 -0.48
CA HIS A 122 -5.92 -24.77 -0.78
C HIS A 122 -5.34 -23.91 0.35
N ALA A 123 -6.02 -23.84 1.51
CA ALA A 123 -5.60 -23.05 2.67
C ALA A 123 -4.18 -23.36 3.17
N GLN A 124 -3.68 -24.59 2.95
CA GLN A 124 -2.33 -24.97 3.36
C GLN A 124 -1.21 -24.44 2.45
N LEU A 125 -1.55 -23.92 1.27
CA LEU A 125 -0.59 -23.43 0.28
C LEU A 125 -0.18 -21.97 0.49
N ASN A 126 -0.96 -21.22 1.28
CA ASN A 126 -0.65 -19.84 1.63
C ASN A 126 -0.59 -19.76 3.16
N LYS A 127 0.62 -19.79 3.72
CA LYS A 127 0.85 -19.68 5.18
C LYS A 127 1.19 -18.27 5.60
N ASP A 128 1.33 -17.36 4.65
CA ASP A 128 1.86 -16.03 4.90
C ASP A 128 0.91 -15.23 5.78
N PHE A 129 -0.40 -15.47 5.70
CA PHE A 129 -1.37 -14.82 6.57
C PHE A 129 -1.45 -15.41 7.99
N GLU A 130 -0.84 -16.57 8.29
CA GLU A 130 -0.79 -17.14 9.66
C GLU A 130 0.00 -16.25 10.63
N ARG A 131 0.86 -15.38 10.09
CA ARG A 131 1.67 -14.42 10.86
C ARG A 131 0.90 -13.14 11.23
N ILE A 132 -0.32 -13.00 10.71
CA ILE A 132 -1.26 -11.93 11.06
C ILE A 132 -2.18 -12.46 12.16
N ARG A 133 -2.18 -11.78 13.31
CA ARG A 133 -2.90 -12.23 14.49
C ARG A 133 -4.41 -12.23 14.24
N ASN A 134 -5.06 -13.34 14.57
CA ASN A 134 -6.51 -13.56 14.42
C ASN A 134 -7.00 -13.38 12.97
N TRP A 135 -6.15 -13.69 11.97
CA TRP A 135 -6.52 -13.61 10.57
C TRP A 135 -6.85 -14.99 10.01
N THR A 136 -8.07 -15.16 9.50
CA THR A 136 -8.53 -16.42 8.93
C THR A 136 -8.57 -16.36 7.39
N VAL A 137 -8.64 -17.52 6.74
CA VAL A 137 -8.90 -17.62 5.29
C VAL A 137 -10.19 -16.90 4.90
N LYS A 138 -11.20 -16.95 5.77
CA LYS A 138 -12.46 -16.24 5.56
C LYS A 138 -12.25 -14.73 5.54
N ASP A 139 -11.45 -14.20 6.46
CA ASP A 139 -11.14 -12.76 6.49
C ASP A 139 -10.31 -12.34 5.27
N HIS A 140 -9.35 -13.18 4.85
CA HIS A 140 -8.55 -12.98 3.64
C HIS A 140 -9.43 -12.87 2.38
N ASN A 141 -10.30 -13.86 2.15
CA ASN A 141 -11.20 -13.85 1.00
C ASN A 141 -12.25 -12.73 1.09
N MET A 142 -12.68 -12.35 2.29
CA MET A 142 -13.58 -11.21 2.47
C MET A 142 -12.90 -9.89 2.03
N GLU A 143 -11.65 -9.64 2.41
CA GLU A 143 -10.93 -8.46 1.92
C GLU A 143 -10.69 -8.50 0.41
N HIS A 144 -10.40 -9.68 -0.17
CA HIS A 144 -10.34 -9.85 -1.63
C HIS A 144 -11.64 -9.38 -2.31
N GLU A 145 -12.79 -9.87 -1.85
CA GLU A 145 -14.09 -9.50 -2.43
C GLU A 145 -14.39 -7.99 -2.27
N LEU A 146 -14.05 -7.39 -1.12
CA LEU A 146 -14.19 -5.95 -0.91
C LEU A 146 -13.33 -5.13 -1.87
N ASP A 147 -12.09 -5.57 -2.13
CA ASP A 147 -11.20 -4.93 -3.10
C ASP A 147 -11.72 -5.05 -4.53
N VAL A 148 -12.18 -6.24 -4.92
CA VAL A 148 -12.77 -6.50 -6.24
C VAL A 148 -14.05 -5.69 -6.46
N GLU A 149 -14.94 -5.64 -5.48
CA GLU A 149 -16.18 -4.84 -5.55
C GLU A 149 -15.86 -3.35 -5.70
N TRP A 150 -14.92 -2.83 -4.91
CA TRP A 150 -14.48 -1.45 -4.99
C TRP A 150 -13.93 -1.09 -6.38
N LEU A 151 -13.05 -1.94 -6.94
CA LEU A 151 -12.50 -1.76 -8.29
C LEU A 151 -13.59 -1.78 -9.37
N ARG A 152 -14.55 -2.73 -9.30
CA ARG A 152 -15.68 -2.80 -10.23
C ARG A 152 -16.55 -1.55 -10.18
N ASN A 153 -16.80 -1.01 -8.99
CA ASN A 153 -17.59 0.19 -8.81
C ASN A 153 -16.89 1.44 -9.39
N LEU A 154 -15.57 1.56 -9.22
CA LEU A 154 -14.82 2.68 -9.79
C LEU A 154 -14.69 2.60 -11.31
N HIS A 155 -14.52 1.41 -11.88
CA HIS A 155 -14.46 1.24 -13.34
C HIS A 155 -15.73 1.78 -14.03
N ARG A 156 -16.90 1.55 -13.44
CA ARG A 156 -18.19 2.07 -13.94
C ARG A 156 -18.27 3.60 -13.97
N VAL A 157 -17.50 4.29 -13.12
CA VAL A 157 -17.44 5.76 -13.05
C VAL A 157 -16.40 6.32 -14.04
N TRP A 158 -15.42 5.51 -14.45
CA TRP A 158 -14.27 5.94 -15.25
C TRP A 158 -14.53 6.01 -16.76
N THR A 159 -15.55 5.29 -17.26
CA THR A 159 -15.90 5.23 -18.70
C THR A 159 -16.45 6.54 -19.29
N GLY A 160 -16.42 7.67 -18.56
CA GLY A 160 -16.95 8.97 -18.98
C GLY A 160 -15.94 10.12 -19.10
N SER A 161 -14.68 9.96 -18.68
CA SER A 161 -13.70 11.06 -18.64
C SER A 161 -12.60 10.91 -19.70
N LEU A 162 -12.72 11.65 -20.80
CA LEU A 162 -11.67 11.76 -21.83
C LEU A 162 -10.43 12.45 -21.25
N GLY A 163 -9.25 11.82 -21.36
CA GLY A 163 -7.94 12.45 -21.10
C GLY A 163 -7.24 12.10 -19.78
N ILE A 164 -7.78 11.19 -18.98
CA ILE A 164 -7.15 10.70 -17.73
C ILE A 164 -6.41 9.39 -18.02
N SER A 165 -5.14 9.29 -17.61
CA SER A 165 -4.41 8.01 -17.58
C SER A 165 -4.59 7.37 -16.21
N GLY A 166 -5.04 6.12 -16.16
CA GLY A 166 -5.33 5.39 -14.92
C GLY A 166 -4.25 4.37 -14.62
N ILE A 167 -3.78 4.33 -13.37
CA ILE A 167 -2.86 3.31 -12.87
C ILE A 167 -3.55 2.57 -11.72
N LEU A 168 -3.62 1.25 -11.83
CA LEU A 168 -3.97 0.38 -10.71
C LEU A 168 -2.67 -0.08 -10.04
N ILE A 169 -2.55 0.11 -8.73
CA ILE A 169 -1.43 -0.33 -7.91
C ILE A 169 -1.96 -1.27 -6.83
N SER A 170 -1.45 -2.49 -6.80
CA SER A 170 -1.80 -3.50 -5.79
C SER A 170 -0.59 -4.32 -5.40
N SER A 171 -0.60 -4.87 -4.20
CA SER A 171 0.42 -5.81 -3.72
C SER A 171 -0.17 -7.22 -3.70
N SER A 172 0.43 -8.17 -4.41
CA SER A 172 -0.02 -9.57 -4.31
C SER A 172 0.32 -10.13 -2.93
N ALA A 173 -0.67 -10.16 -2.04
CA ALA A 173 -0.61 -10.75 -0.71
C ALA A 173 -1.53 -11.99 -0.62
#